data_AF-A0A3D1J5N6-F1
#
_entry.id   AF-A0A3D1J5N6-F1
#
_cell.length_a   1.000
_cell.length_b   1.000
_cell.length_c   1.000
_cell.angle_alpha   90.00
_cell.angle_beta   90.00
_cell.angle_gamma   90.00
#
_symmetry.space_group_name_H-M   'P 1'
#
loop_
_entity.id
_entity.type
_entity.pdbx_description
1 polymer ?
#
loop_
_entity_poly.entity_id
_entity_poly.type
_entity_poly.pdbx_seq_one_letter_code
_entity_poly.pdbx_strand_id
1 'polypeptide(L)' 'GDRIIAIPDHIYNYDVRKNRTYETISLGEWRLDWVIEHTALLHFCGKDKPWQKSYRGRFGALYKYIDRTRRKAENGL' A
#
# COMPACT_ATOMS: atom_id res chain seq x y z
N GLY A 1 -1.17 -28.49 -0.55
CA GLY A 1 -1.14 -27.07 -0.95
C GLY A 1 0.04 -26.78 -1.86
N ASP A 2 0.33 -27.69 -2.80
CA ASP A 2 1.69 -27.86 -3.36
C ASP A 2 1.76 -27.27 -4.79
N ARG A 3 0.68 -26.59 -5.19
CA ARG A 3 0.51 -25.91 -6.48
C ARG A 3 0.48 -24.39 -6.34
N ILE A 4 0.81 -23.86 -5.17
CA ILE A 4 0.85 -22.42 -4.90
C ILE A 4 2.30 -21.97 -4.99
N ILE A 5 2.57 -21.03 -5.88
CA ILE A 5 3.89 -20.40 -6.01
C ILE A 5 3.95 -19.24 -5.01
N ALA A 6 4.99 -19.23 -4.18
CA ALA A 6 5.25 -18.11 -3.28
C ALA A 6 5.71 -16.88 -4.07
N ILE A 7 5.14 -15.73 -3.76
CA ILE A 7 5.48 -14.43 -4.37
C ILE A 7 5.93 -13.44 -3.30
N PRO A 8 6.81 -12.49 -3.62
CA PRO A 8 7.28 -11.49 -2.67
C PRO A 8 6.12 -10.56 -2.25
N ASP A 9 5.79 -10.58 -0.97
CA ASP A 9 4.71 -9.77 -0.41
C ASP A 9 5.01 -8.27 -0.46
N HIS A 10 6.26 -7.86 -0.27
CA HIS A 10 6.66 -6.46 -0.37
C HIS A 10 6.46 -5.86 -1.78
N ILE A 11 6.29 -6.69 -2.82
CA ILE A 11 5.92 -6.25 -4.17
C ILE A 11 4.41 -6.41 -4.40
N TYR A 12 3.88 -7.60 -4.14
CA TYR A 12 2.55 -7.99 -4.62
C TYR A 12 1.46 -8.00 -3.55
N ASN A 13 1.79 -7.74 -2.28
CA ASN A 13 0.84 -7.76 -1.17
C ASN A 13 1.38 -6.97 0.06
N TYR A 14 1.80 -5.73 -0.15
CA TYR A 14 2.49 -4.96 0.87
C TYR A 14 1.51 -4.55 1.98
N ASP A 15 1.63 -5.12 3.18
CA ASP A 15 0.81 -4.73 4.34
C ASP A 15 1.26 -3.36 4.85
N VAL A 16 0.47 -2.32 4.56
CA VAL A 16 0.76 -0.92 4.90
C VAL A 16 0.96 -0.68 6.40
N ARG A 17 0.41 -1.56 7.26
CA ARG A 17 0.54 -1.48 8.73
C ARG A 17 1.93 -1.94 9.19
N LYS A 18 2.61 -2.78 8.40
CA LYS A 18 3.93 -3.34 8.68
C LYS A 18 5.08 -2.55 8.07
N ASN A 19 4.85 -1.29 7.69
CA ASN A 19 5.88 -0.49 7.01
C ASN A 19 7.24 -0.46 7.75
N ARG A 20 7.24 -0.35 9.09
CA ARG A 20 8.48 -0.37 9.88
C ARG A 20 9.17 -1.72 9.81
N THR A 21 8.41 -2.81 9.82
CA THR A 21 8.96 -4.16 9.69
C THR A 21 9.64 -4.33 8.34
N TYR A 22 9.00 -3.95 7.23
CA TYR A 22 9.60 -3.99 5.90
C TYR A 22 10.87 -3.12 5.81
N GLU A 23 10.83 -1.91 6.36
CA GLU A 23 12.00 -1.02 6.41
C GLU A 23 13.14 -1.64 7.24
N THR A 24 12.85 -2.28 8.38
CA THR A 24 13.88 -2.95 9.20
C THR A 24 14.48 -4.17 8.51
N ILE A 25 13.67 -5.09 7.98
CA ILE A 25 14.20 -6.35 7.40
C ILE A 25 14.97 -6.12 6.09
N SER A 26 14.71 -5.01 5.41
CA SER A 26 15.44 -4.58 4.22
C SER A 26 16.62 -3.65 4.54
N LEU A 27 16.98 -3.48 5.82
CA LEU A 27 18.04 -2.58 6.26
C LEU A 27 17.88 -1.13 5.76
N GLY A 28 16.64 -0.68 5.64
CA GLY A 28 16.29 0.66 5.19
C GLY A 28 16.18 0.82 3.68
N GLU A 29 16.26 -0.26 2.89
CA GLU A 29 16.07 -0.19 1.43
C GLU A 29 14.60 0.09 1.08
N TRP A 30 13.65 -0.60 1.72
CA TRP A 30 12.22 -0.49 1.41
C TRP A 30 11.55 0.69 2.14
N ARG A 31 12.11 1.88 1.96
CA ARG A 31 11.52 3.16 2.40
C ARG A 31 10.45 3.62 1.42
N LEU A 32 9.78 4.73 1.73
CA LEU A 32 8.63 5.21 0.96
C LEU A 32 8.92 5.32 -0.53
N ASP A 33 10.05 5.92 -0.93
CA ASP A 33 10.38 6.11 -2.35
C ASP A 33 10.51 4.77 -3.08
N TRP A 34 11.24 3.82 -2.48
CA TRP A 34 11.36 2.46 -3.02
C TRP A 34 9.99 1.77 -3.14
N VAL A 35 9.15 1.87 -2.10
CA VAL A 35 7.80 1.27 -2.10
C VAL A 35 6.93 1.87 -3.21
N ILE A 36 6.97 3.18 -3.42
CA ILE A 36 6.20 3.83 -4.49
C ILE A 36 6.68 3.38 -5.88
N GLU A 37 7.98 3.14 -6.05
CA GLU A 37 8.57 2.74 -7.33
C GLU A 37 8.41 1.25 -7.64
N HIS A 38 8.48 0.37 -6.63
CA HIS A 38 8.61 -1.08 -6.83
C HIS A 38 7.37 -1.88 -6.42
N THR A 39 6.55 -1.39 -5.48
CA THR A 39 5.40 -2.15 -4.99
C THR A 39 4.22 -2.03 -5.94
N ALA A 40 3.77 -3.16 -6.47
CA ALA A 40 2.62 -3.25 -7.36
C ALA A 40 1.28 -3.14 -6.61
N LEU A 41 1.19 -3.66 -5.37
CA LEU A 41 -0.05 -3.68 -4.60
C LEU A 41 0.15 -3.29 -3.15
N LEU A 42 -0.46 -2.16 -2.76
CA LEU A 42 -0.62 -1.77 -1.35
C LEU A 42 -1.88 -2.41 -0.77
N HIS A 43 -1.72 -3.23 0.27
CA HIS A 43 -2.82 -3.90 0.94
C HIS A 43 -3.17 -3.20 2.26
N PHE A 44 -4.30 -2.48 2.25
CA PHE A 44 -4.90 -1.86 3.44
C PHE A 44 -5.78 -2.87 4.22
N CYS A 45 -5.15 -3.88 4.83
CA CYS A 45 -5.85 -4.94 5.55
C CYS A 45 -6.27 -4.53 6.98
N GLY A 46 -7.15 -5.33 7.59
CA GLY A 46 -7.72 -5.04 8.91
C GLY A 46 -8.89 -4.05 8.89
N LYS A 47 -9.27 -3.51 10.06
CA LYS A 47 -10.47 -2.67 10.25
C LYS A 47 -10.25 -1.18 9.98
N ASP A 48 -9.03 -0.69 10.15
CA ASP A 48 -8.67 0.71 9.93
C ASP A 48 -8.42 0.96 8.44
N LYS A 49 -9.32 1.70 7.78
CA LYS A 49 -9.36 1.82 6.32
C LYS A 49 -9.08 3.25 5.87
N PRO A 50 -8.35 3.45 4.74
CA PRO A 50 -7.88 4.77 4.34
C PRO A 50 -8.99 5.74 3.89
N TRP A 51 -10.18 5.25 3.57
CA TRP A 51 -11.36 6.07 3.29
C TRP A 51 -12.07 6.59 4.56
N GLN A 52 -11.72 6.08 5.74
CA GLN A 52 -12.27 6.57 7.00
C GLN A 52 -11.64 7.93 7.37
N LYS A 53 -12.45 8.83 7.92
CA LYS A 53 -12.00 10.17 8.33
C LYS A 53 -10.90 10.12 9.39
N SER A 54 -10.94 9.12 10.26
CA SER A 54 -10.00 8.91 11.37
C SER A 54 -8.68 8.26 10.97
N TYR A 55 -8.53 7.79 9.72
CA TYR A 55 -7.32 7.07 9.30
C TYR A 55 -6.08 7.96 9.33
N ARG A 56 -5.02 7.47 10.00
CA ARG A 56 -3.75 8.20 10.22
C ARG A 56 -2.51 7.46 9.72
N GLY A 57 -2.68 6.37 8.97
CA GLY A 57 -1.56 5.59 8.44
C GLY A 57 -0.74 6.35 7.39
N ARG A 58 0.56 6.01 7.28
CA ARG A 58 1.55 6.64 6.39
C ARG A 58 1.08 6.77 4.94
N PHE A 59 0.35 5.78 4.44
CA PHE A 59 -0.14 5.70 3.06
C PHE A 59 -1.51 6.35 2.84
N GLY A 60 -2.11 6.97 3.86
CA GLY A 60 -3.46 7.53 3.78
C GLY A 60 -3.60 8.69 2.81
N ALA A 61 -2.58 9.56 2.75
CA ALA A 61 -2.56 10.68 1.80
C ALA A 61 -2.53 10.18 0.35
N LEU A 62 -1.70 9.17 0.07
CA LEU A 62 -1.61 8.55 -1.25
C LEU A 62 -2.94 7.94 -1.69
N TYR A 63 -3.58 7.16 -0.82
CA TYR A 63 -4.89 6.58 -1.11
C TYR A 63 -5.92 7.67 -1.47
N LYS A 64 -6.02 8.71 -0.65
CA LYS A 64 -6.97 9.82 -0.87
C LYS A 64 -6.68 10.58 -2.17
N TYR A 65 -5.40 10.75 -2.51
CA TYR A 65 -4.99 11.38 -3.76
C TYR A 65 -5.44 10.55 -4.97
N ILE A 66 -5.16 9.25 -4.98
CA ILE A 66 -5.56 8.33 -6.06
C ILE A 66 -7.08 8.26 -6.17
N ASP A 67 -7.80 8.11 -5.06
CA ASP A 67 -9.27 8.05 -5.08
C ASP A 67 -9.90 9.35 -5.60
N ARG A 68 -9.32 10.51 -5.28
CA ARG A 68 -9.74 11.78 -5.89
C ARG A 68 -9.50 11.79 -7.41
N THR A 69 -8.35 11.30 -7.88
CA THR A 69 -8.05 11.21 -9.31
C THR A 69 -9.01 10.27 -10.03
N ARG A 70 -9.30 9.10 -9.44
CA ARG A 70 -10.32 8.16 -9.93
C ARG A 70 -11.69 8.83 -10.06
N ARG A 71 -12.17 9.50 -9.01
CA ARG A 71 -13.47 10.22 -9.02
C ARG A 71 -13.53 11.30 -10.09
N LYS A 72 -12.43 12.03 -10.34
CA LYS A 72 -12.37 13.02 -11.42
C LYS A 72 -12.47 12.38 -12.81
N ALA A 73 -11.81 11.24 -13.01
CA ALA A 73 -11.88 10.50 -14.27
C ALA A 73 -13.30 9.99 -14.52
N GLU A 74 -13.96 9.45 -13.49
CA GLU A 74 -15.34 8.95 -13.58
C GLU A 74 -16.37 10.07 -13.85
N ASN A 75 -16.17 11.25 -13.29
CA ASN A 75 -17.07 12.40 -13.49
C ASN A 75 -16.80 13.18 -14.79
N GLY A 76 -15.68 12.89 -15.46
CA GLY A 76 -15.33 13.47 -16.77
C GLY A 76 -15.76 12.59 -17.96
N LEU A 77 -16.30 11.41 -17.68
CA LEU A 77 -17.11 10.56 -18.55
C LEU A 77 -18.60 10.91 -18.36
#